data_AF-A0A089LDJ6-F1
#
_entry.id   AF-A0A089LDJ6-F1
#
_cell.length_a   1.000
_cell.length_b   1.000
_cell.length_c   1.000
_cell.angle_alpha   90.00
_cell.angle_beta   90.00
_cell.angle_gamma   90.00
#
_symmetry.space_group_name_H-M   'P 1'
#
loop_
_entity.id
_entity.type
_entity.pdbx_description
1 polymer ?
#
loop_
_entity_poly.entity_id
_entity_poly.type
_entity_poly.pdbx_seq_one_letter_code
_entity_poly.pdbx_strand_id
1 'polypeptide(L)'
;MSKLFDPLTMLPTPYLFFTGKGGVGKTSTACAAAVALADSGKRVLLVSTDPASNLQDVFGVELFNHPTPIEEVPNLFAANLDPETAAEEYKAKVVAPYRGVLPDSVVASMEEQLSGACTVEIAAFDEFTTLLTDEKLKAQFDHILFDTAPTGHTLRLLQLPSAWSGFLDESTHGASCLGPLAGLEGKKVLYHEAVKSLSDKDLTTLILVTRPELSPLREAARASSELKETGIKNQLLVVNGVLTSSINEDEVGKSFVERQQKALSHMPAELQALASYTIPLAPFNVTGIASLRAFFAPVQGNPDHVQQVEVNADIPSLEALISDLEGSGIRVIFTMGKGGVGKTTVASAIAVGLAERGHRVHLSTTDPAAHLEYVFGDHSDQISVSRVDPKVELEKYQQEVIRQNADSLDEEGLAFLEEDLRSPCTEEIAVFRAFADLVERSEEEIVVIDTAPTGHTLLLLDATQEYHKEIARSSGVIPDSVQHLLPRLRDPKETSVVIVTLAEATPVYEASRLEQDLKRAGIPTKWWAINQSFAAAGTTDPVLSGRAHAELNWIQKVEQNAEGHVVIIPWKSNEVTGYEQLKELSWRKATAARE
;
A
#
# COMPACT_ATOMS: atom_id res chain seq x y z
N MET A 1 -16.60 -15.31 20.73
CA MET A 1 -17.08 -15.48 19.35
C MET A 1 -17.54 -14.12 18.86
N SER A 2 -16.87 -13.56 17.86
CA SER A 2 -17.25 -12.32 17.18
C SER A 2 -18.58 -12.51 16.45
N LYS A 3 -19.40 -11.46 16.39
CA LYS A 3 -20.67 -11.47 15.64
C LYS A 3 -20.39 -11.31 14.14
N LEU A 4 -21.23 -11.87 13.28
CA LEU A 4 -21.17 -11.58 11.85
C LEU A 4 -21.44 -10.09 11.61
N PHE A 5 -20.72 -9.49 10.67
CA PHE A 5 -20.92 -8.10 10.27
C PHE A 5 -22.21 -7.97 9.46
N ASP A 6 -23.07 -7.02 9.86
CA ASP A 6 -24.30 -6.67 9.15
C ASP A 6 -24.38 -5.15 9.00
N PRO A 7 -24.19 -4.61 7.78
CA PRO A 7 -24.19 -3.17 7.56
C PRO A 7 -25.52 -2.49 7.91
N LEU A 8 -26.65 -3.21 7.84
CA LEU A 8 -27.99 -2.63 8.05
C LEU A 8 -28.27 -2.29 9.51
N THR A 9 -27.65 -3.02 10.44
CA THR A 9 -27.85 -2.84 11.88
C THR A 9 -26.67 -2.16 12.58
N MET A 10 -25.51 -2.08 11.92
CA MET A 10 -24.24 -1.67 12.54
C MET A 10 -23.67 -0.35 12.03
N LEU A 11 -24.22 0.24 10.95
CA LEU A 11 -23.70 1.48 10.35
C LEU A 11 -24.76 2.61 10.42
N PRO A 12 -24.94 3.26 11.58
CA PRO A 12 -26.05 4.21 11.76
C PRO A 12 -25.76 5.63 11.28
N THR A 13 -24.48 5.97 11.03
CA THR A 13 -24.08 7.35 10.76
C THR A 13 -24.14 7.71 9.27
N PRO A 14 -24.33 9.01 8.93
CA PRO A 14 -24.28 9.49 7.55
C PRO A 14 -22.96 9.23 6.85
N TYR A 15 -21.82 9.45 7.52
CA TYR A 15 -20.50 9.24 6.94
C TYR A 15 -19.88 7.94 7.47
N LEU A 16 -19.36 7.12 6.56
CA LEU A 16 -18.81 5.80 6.85
C LEU A 16 -17.44 5.66 6.17
N PHE A 17 -16.41 5.42 6.95
CA PHE A 17 -15.03 5.35 6.45
C PHE A 17 -14.47 3.95 6.56
N PHE A 18 -14.06 3.36 5.45
CA PHE A 18 -13.42 2.04 5.45
C PHE A 18 -11.92 2.22 5.30
N THR A 19 -11.18 1.97 6.38
CA THR A 19 -9.71 2.07 6.40
C THR A 19 -9.06 0.77 6.88
N GLY A 20 -7.78 0.61 6.59
CA GLY A 20 -7.01 -0.60 6.90
C GLY A 20 -5.82 -0.81 5.96
N LYS A 21 -5.01 -1.82 6.27
CA LYS A 21 -3.86 -2.20 5.45
C LYS A 21 -4.29 -2.52 4.00
N GLY A 22 -3.38 -2.39 3.05
CA GLY A 22 -3.59 -2.87 1.68
C GLY A 22 -4.03 -4.34 1.61
N GLY A 23 -5.02 -4.68 0.77
CA GLY A 23 -5.42 -6.07 0.52
C GLY A 23 -6.32 -6.71 1.58
N VAL A 24 -6.66 -6.01 2.67
CA VAL A 24 -7.54 -6.55 3.72
C VAL A 24 -9.01 -6.64 3.31
N GLY A 25 -9.39 -6.08 2.16
CA GLY A 25 -10.76 -6.11 1.61
C GLY A 25 -11.61 -4.87 1.94
N LYS A 26 -10.99 -3.69 2.07
CA LYS A 26 -11.68 -2.40 2.30
C LYS A 26 -12.73 -2.13 1.23
N THR A 27 -12.30 -2.08 -0.03
CA THR A 27 -13.16 -1.84 -1.20
C THR A 27 -14.28 -2.84 -1.28
N SER A 28 -13.99 -4.15 -1.16
CA SER A 28 -15.02 -5.19 -1.15
C SER A 28 -16.05 -4.99 -0.03
N THR A 29 -15.60 -4.64 1.17
CA THR A 29 -16.48 -4.40 2.32
C THR A 29 -17.31 -3.13 2.12
N ALA A 30 -16.71 -2.05 1.61
CA ALA A 30 -17.38 -0.78 1.32
C ALA A 30 -18.43 -0.95 0.21
N CYS A 31 -18.07 -1.60 -0.90
CA CYS A 31 -19.00 -1.90 -2.00
C CYS A 31 -20.17 -2.77 -1.53
N ALA A 32 -19.89 -3.85 -0.81
CA ALA A 32 -20.95 -4.75 -0.34
C ALA A 32 -21.87 -4.05 0.67
N ALA A 33 -21.31 -3.20 1.56
CA ALA A 33 -22.10 -2.39 2.47
C ALA A 33 -22.95 -1.37 1.73
N ALA A 34 -22.41 -0.73 0.69
CA ALA A 34 -23.13 0.23 -0.15
C ALA A 34 -24.31 -0.43 -0.87
N VAL A 35 -24.09 -1.61 -1.46
CA VAL A 35 -25.14 -2.40 -2.11
C VAL A 35 -26.20 -2.83 -1.11
N ALA A 36 -25.82 -3.34 0.06
CA ALA A 36 -26.78 -3.75 1.09
C ALA A 36 -27.65 -2.59 1.58
N LEU A 37 -27.04 -1.43 1.85
CA LEU A 37 -27.77 -0.22 2.25
C LEU A 37 -28.72 0.26 1.14
N ALA A 38 -28.27 0.28 -0.11
CA ALA A 38 -29.08 0.68 -1.26
C ALA A 38 -30.27 -0.28 -1.50
N ASP A 39 -30.01 -1.59 -1.43
CA ASP A 39 -31.05 -2.64 -1.53
C ASP A 39 -32.09 -2.53 -0.38
N SER A 40 -31.71 -1.95 0.77
CA SER A 40 -32.65 -1.65 1.88
C SER A 40 -33.49 -0.37 1.67
N GLY A 41 -33.30 0.32 0.54
CA GLY A 41 -34.03 1.54 0.17
C GLY A 41 -33.35 2.85 0.58
N LYS A 42 -32.10 2.81 1.05
CA LYS A 42 -31.31 4.02 1.35
C LYS A 42 -30.71 4.61 0.08
N ARG A 43 -30.58 5.93 0.03
CA ARG A 43 -29.80 6.64 -0.99
C ARG A 43 -28.34 6.66 -0.56
N VAL A 44 -27.48 6.05 -1.35
CA VAL A 44 -26.08 5.79 -0.97
C VAL A 44 -25.15 6.38 -2.02
N LEU A 45 -24.14 7.10 -1.56
CA LEU A 45 -22.99 7.50 -2.36
C LEU A 45 -21.75 6.75 -1.87
N LEU A 46 -21.12 5.99 -2.76
CA LEU A 46 -19.83 5.35 -2.51
C LEU A 46 -18.73 6.14 -3.20
N VAL A 47 -17.73 6.58 -2.45
CA VAL A 47 -16.61 7.36 -2.96
C VAL A 47 -15.34 6.58 -2.74
N SER A 48 -14.55 6.36 -3.78
CA SER A 48 -13.16 5.92 -3.60
C SER A 48 -12.23 7.11 -3.63
N THR A 49 -11.28 7.09 -2.70
CA THR A 49 -10.15 8.03 -2.66
C THR A 49 -8.83 7.27 -2.81
N ASP A 50 -8.88 5.99 -3.17
CA ASP A 50 -7.69 5.18 -3.43
C ASP A 50 -7.25 5.46 -4.87
N PRO A 51 -6.05 6.01 -5.13
CA PRO A 51 -5.58 6.24 -6.50
C PRO A 51 -5.53 4.94 -7.30
N ALA A 52 -5.39 3.78 -6.65
CA ALA A 52 -5.42 2.46 -7.27
C ALA A 52 -6.82 1.80 -7.20
N SER A 53 -7.88 2.61 -7.06
CA SER A 53 -9.25 2.14 -6.95
C SER A 53 -9.60 1.17 -8.07
N ASN A 54 -10.22 0.05 -7.69
CA ASN A 54 -10.83 -0.88 -8.62
C ASN A 54 -12.36 -0.85 -8.52
N LEU A 55 -12.96 0.24 -8.00
CA LEU A 55 -14.42 0.39 -7.93
C LEU A 55 -15.07 0.19 -9.30
N GLN A 56 -14.49 0.78 -10.34
CA GLN A 56 -14.96 0.65 -11.72
C GLN A 56 -15.04 -0.81 -12.17
N ASP A 57 -14.05 -1.63 -11.79
CA ASP A 57 -14.02 -3.06 -12.12
C ASP A 57 -15.00 -3.86 -11.28
N VAL A 58 -15.19 -3.47 -10.01
CA VAL A 58 -16.14 -4.12 -9.11
C VAL A 58 -17.58 -3.92 -9.59
N PHE A 59 -17.91 -2.73 -10.10
CA PHE A 59 -19.25 -2.41 -10.62
C PHE A 59 -19.40 -2.62 -12.14
N GLY A 60 -18.32 -2.80 -12.88
CA GLY A 60 -18.34 -2.93 -14.33
C GLY A 60 -18.75 -1.64 -15.06
N VAL A 61 -18.53 -0.47 -14.44
CA VAL A 61 -18.89 0.85 -14.98
C VAL A 61 -17.71 1.79 -14.91
N GLU A 62 -17.59 2.68 -15.89
CA GLU A 62 -16.64 3.79 -15.82
C GLU A 62 -17.11 4.80 -14.76
N LEU A 63 -16.20 5.21 -13.89
CA LEU A 63 -16.48 6.15 -12.79
C LEU A 63 -15.68 7.43 -12.98
N PHE A 64 -16.27 8.53 -12.53
CA PHE A 64 -15.70 9.87 -12.62
C PHE A 64 -15.67 10.54 -11.24
N ASN A 65 -15.09 11.73 -11.17
CA ASN A 65 -15.06 12.58 -9.96
C ASN A 65 -16.44 13.11 -9.54
N HIS A 66 -17.54 12.70 -10.19
CA HIS A 66 -18.91 13.09 -9.83
C HIS A 66 -19.81 11.86 -9.62
N PRO A 67 -20.83 11.96 -8.73
CA PRO A 67 -21.75 10.86 -8.47
C PRO A 67 -22.38 10.29 -9.74
N THR A 68 -22.06 9.04 -10.04
CA THR A 68 -22.55 8.29 -11.20
C THR A 68 -23.47 7.18 -10.72
N PRO A 69 -24.70 7.04 -11.25
CA PRO A 69 -25.63 6.00 -10.81
C PRO A 69 -25.14 4.61 -11.22
N ILE A 70 -25.29 3.64 -10.32
CA ILE A 70 -25.03 2.22 -10.60
C ILE A 70 -26.34 1.59 -11.09
N GLU A 71 -26.49 1.39 -12.40
CA GLU A 71 -27.77 0.99 -13.01
C GLU A 71 -28.37 -0.30 -12.42
N GLU A 72 -27.53 -1.27 -12.07
CA GLU A 72 -27.94 -2.56 -11.51
C GLU A 72 -28.38 -2.51 -10.03
N VAL A 73 -28.11 -1.39 -9.33
CA VAL A 73 -28.42 -1.21 -7.91
C VAL A 73 -29.13 0.14 -7.71
N PRO A 74 -30.48 0.14 -7.69
CA PRO A 74 -31.24 1.36 -7.45
C PRO A 74 -30.81 2.08 -6.17
N ASN A 75 -30.79 3.41 -6.21
CA ASN A 75 -30.36 4.30 -5.12
C ASN A 75 -28.86 4.27 -4.78
N LEU A 76 -28.04 3.50 -5.48
CA LEU A 76 -26.58 3.53 -5.34
C LEU A 76 -25.94 4.43 -6.41
N PHE A 77 -25.06 5.30 -5.94
CA PHE A 77 -24.20 6.13 -6.77
C PHE A 77 -22.76 5.86 -6.36
N ALA A 78 -21.84 5.92 -7.33
CA ALA A 78 -20.42 5.85 -7.05
C ALA A 78 -19.67 7.01 -7.71
N ALA A 79 -18.59 7.44 -7.06
CA ALA A 79 -17.62 8.38 -7.61
C ALA A 79 -16.22 7.85 -7.33
N ASN A 80 -15.32 8.04 -8.28
CA ASN A 80 -13.89 7.79 -8.07
C ASN A 80 -13.21 9.15 -8.03
N LEU A 81 -12.65 9.52 -6.88
CA LEU A 81 -11.83 10.71 -6.77
C LEU A 81 -10.41 10.31 -7.14
N ASP A 82 -10.05 10.50 -8.41
CA ASP A 82 -8.69 10.29 -8.87
C ASP A 82 -7.79 11.46 -8.39
N PRO A 83 -6.82 11.20 -7.49
CA PRO A 83 -5.92 12.22 -6.99
C PRO A 83 -5.09 12.90 -8.09
N GLU A 84 -4.73 12.16 -9.15
CA GLU A 84 -3.93 12.69 -10.25
C GLU A 84 -4.75 13.69 -11.08
N THR A 85 -5.97 13.29 -11.46
CA THR A 85 -6.91 14.21 -12.13
C THR A 85 -7.20 15.44 -11.26
N ALA A 86 -7.42 15.26 -9.95
CA ALA A 86 -7.65 16.38 -9.03
C ALA A 86 -6.44 17.32 -8.96
N ALA A 87 -5.21 16.78 -8.96
CA ALA A 87 -3.99 17.57 -8.97
C ALA A 87 -3.81 18.36 -10.27
N GLU A 88 -4.13 17.76 -11.42
CA GLU A 88 -4.11 18.44 -12.71
C GLU A 88 -5.10 19.60 -12.77
N GLU A 89 -6.33 19.38 -12.29
CA GLU A 89 -7.36 20.42 -12.18
C GLU A 89 -6.94 21.53 -11.22
N TYR A 90 -6.38 21.17 -10.06
CA TYR A 90 -5.85 22.12 -9.08
C TYR A 90 -4.72 22.96 -9.68
N LYS A 91 -3.73 22.34 -10.32
CA LYS A 91 -2.63 23.00 -11.03
C LYS A 91 -3.16 23.95 -12.09
N ALA A 92 -4.09 23.49 -12.93
CA ALA A 92 -4.69 24.31 -13.98
C ALA A 92 -5.39 25.54 -13.39
N LYS A 93 -6.12 25.37 -12.28
CA LYS A 93 -6.83 26.46 -11.59
C LYS A 93 -5.87 27.49 -10.98
N VAL A 94 -4.77 27.04 -10.36
CA VAL A 94 -3.78 27.92 -9.74
C VAL A 94 -2.95 28.66 -10.79
N VAL A 95 -2.61 28.02 -11.91
CA VAL A 95 -1.74 28.58 -12.95
C VAL A 95 -2.51 29.45 -13.96
N ALA A 96 -3.80 29.16 -14.22
CA ALA A 96 -4.60 29.86 -15.21
C ALA A 96 -4.58 31.40 -15.11
N PRO A 97 -4.64 32.04 -13.93
CA PRO A 97 -4.57 33.50 -13.80
C PRO A 97 -3.26 34.12 -14.29
N TYR A 98 -2.18 33.34 -14.36
CA TYR A 98 -0.84 33.80 -14.70
C TYR A 98 -0.47 33.54 -16.17
N ARG A 99 -1.20 32.66 -16.86
CA ARG A 99 -0.98 32.38 -18.28
C ARG A 99 -1.23 33.64 -19.11
N GLY A 100 -0.23 34.05 -19.89
CA GLY A 100 -0.28 35.27 -20.70
C GLY A 100 -0.04 36.58 -19.92
N VAL A 101 0.18 36.51 -18.60
CA VAL A 101 0.56 37.64 -17.74
C VAL A 101 2.05 37.56 -17.37
N LEU A 102 2.51 36.36 -17.00
CA LEU A 102 3.91 36.08 -16.68
C LEU A 102 4.65 35.47 -17.89
N PRO A 103 5.99 35.56 -17.94
CA PRO A 103 6.78 34.86 -18.97
C PRO A 103 6.53 33.35 -18.95
N ASP A 104 6.52 32.72 -20.12
CA ASP A 104 6.26 31.27 -20.26
C ASP A 104 7.20 30.41 -19.42
N SER A 105 8.45 30.84 -19.24
CA SER A 105 9.43 30.15 -18.38
C SER A 105 9.03 30.14 -16.90
N VAL A 106 8.37 31.19 -16.42
CA VAL A 106 7.88 31.29 -15.04
C VAL A 106 6.64 30.43 -14.88
N VAL A 107 5.72 30.47 -15.84
CA VAL A 107 4.52 29.62 -15.86
C VAL A 107 4.91 28.14 -15.87
N ALA A 108 5.86 27.75 -16.72
CA ALA A 108 6.37 26.38 -16.76
C ALA A 108 7.01 25.94 -15.43
N SER A 109 7.76 26.84 -14.79
CA SER A 109 8.32 26.58 -13.45
C SER A 109 7.24 26.41 -12.38
N MET A 110 6.12 27.14 -12.48
CA MET A 110 5.00 26.99 -11.54
C MET A 110 4.24 25.68 -11.77
N GLU A 111 3.99 25.30 -13.03
CA GLU A 111 3.35 24.03 -13.37
C GLU A 111 4.17 22.84 -12.88
N GLU A 112 5.49 22.93 -13.01
CA GLU A 112 6.44 21.95 -12.49
C GLU A 112 6.35 21.83 -10.95
N GLN A 113 6.34 22.97 -10.22
CA GLN A 113 6.22 22.98 -8.75
C GLN A 113 4.90 22.40 -8.23
N LEU A 114 3.84 22.42 -9.04
CA LEU A 114 2.53 21.88 -8.70
C LEU A 114 2.31 20.46 -9.26
N SER A 115 3.35 19.81 -9.79
CA SER A 115 3.25 18.44 -10.33
C SER A 115 3.84 17.38 -9.40
N GLY A 116 4.38 17.78 -8.24
CA GLY A 116 4.92 16.88 -7.23
C GLY A 116 3.84 16.17 -6.41
N ALA A 117 4.23 15.09 -5.73
CA ALA A 117 3.33 14.23 -4.94
C ALA A 117 2.60 14.98 -3.81
N CYS A 118 3.22 16.00 -3.23
CA CYS A 118 2.57 16.88 -2.25
C CYS A 118 1.32 17.58 -2.82
N THR A 119 1.32 17.92 -4.12
CA THR A 119 0.15 18.53 -4.76
C THR A 119 -0.98 17.52 -4.94
N VAL A 120 -0.64 16.28 -5.26
CA VAL A 120 -1.60 15.17 -5.35
C VAL A 120 -2.28 14.90 -4.02
N GLU A 121 -1.52 14.87 -2.92
CA GLU A 121 -2.07 14.71 -1.57
C GLU A 121 -3.01 15.87 -1.20
N ILE A 122 -2.61 17.11 -1.50
CA ILE A 122 -3.43 18.31 -1.25
C ILE A 122 -4.72 18.30 -2.06
N ALA A 123 -4.65 17.98 -3.35
CA ALA A 123 -5.82 17.97 -4.22
C ALA A 123 -6.83 16.89 -3.81
N ALA A 124 -6.35 15.68 -3.49
CA ALA A 124 -7.19 14.62 -2.94
C ALA A 124 -7.88 15.05 -1.65
N PHE A 125 -7.15 15.75 -0.77
CA PHE A 125 -7.71 16.24 0.49
C PHE A 125 -8.74 17.37 0.29
N ASP A 126 -8.56 18.22 -0.70
CA ASP A 126 -9.50 19.31 -1.03
C ASP A 126 -10.84 18.77 -1.55
N GLU A 127 -10.81 17.78 -2.44
CA GLU A 127 -11.99 17.07 -2.92
C GLU A 127 -12.72 16.36 -1.76
N PHE A 128 -11.95 15.69 -0.92
CA PHE A 128 -12.45 15.02 0.27
C PHE A 128 -13.16 15.99 1.24
N THR A 129 -12.57 17.16 1.48
CA THR A 129 -13.15 18.22 2.33
C THR A 129 -14.46 18.73 1.73
N THR A 130 -14.50 18.90 0.41
CA THR A 130 -15.70 19.34 -0.30
C THR A 130 -16.85 18.36 -0.11
N LEU A 131 -16.60 17.05 -0.19
CA LEU A 131 -17.63 16.02 0.04
C LEU A 131 -18.15 15.98 1.47
N LEU A 132 -17.30 16.26 2.46
CA LEU A 132 -17.69 16.29 3.87
C LEU A 132 -18.48 17.56 4.25
N THR A 133 -18.23 18.66 3.55
CA THR A 133 -18.79 19.98 3.90
C THR A 133 -19.93 20.43 2.99
N ASP A 134 -20.15 19.76 1.84
CA ASP A 134 -21.27 20.06 0.94
C ASP A 134 -22.61 19.58 1.52
N GLU A 135 -23.30 20.50 2.19
CA GLU A 135 -24.64 20.28 2.75
C GLU A 135 -25.71 19.92 1.69
N LYS A 136 -25.54 20.35 0.42
CA LYS A 136 -26.48 19.94 -0.66
C LYS A 136 -26.26 18.50 -1.05
N LEU A 137 -25.02 18.05 -1.10
CA LEU A 137 -24.69 16.65 -1.38
C LEU A 137 -25.19 15.77 -0.23
N LYS A 138 -24.94 16.18 1.01
CA LYS A 138 -25.43 15.51 2.22
C LYS A 138 -26.95 15.37 2.25
N ALA A 139 -27.71 16.36 1.78
CA ALA A 139 -29.18 16.26 1.72
C ALA A 139 -29.70 15.25 0.69
N GLN A 140 -28.88 14.84 -0.27
CA GLN A 140 -29.25 13.91 -1.34
C GLN A 140 -29.06 12.44 -0.97
N PHE A 141 -28.22 12.15 0.04
CA PHE A 141 -27.86 10.79 0.42
C PHE A 141 -28.14 10.54 1.89
N ASP A 142 -28.61 9.34 2.21
CA ASP A 142 -28.74 8.89 3.59
C ASP A 142 -27.37 8.48 4.16
N HIS A 143 -26.52 7.91 3.30
CA HIS A 143 -25.16 7.51 3.65
C HIS A 143 -24.16 7.87 2.54
N ILE A 144 -22.98 8.34 2.95
CA ILE A 144 -21.80 8.54 2.10
C ILE A 144 -20.68 7.66 2.64
N LEU A 145 -20.27 6.66 1.86
CA LEU A 145 -19.26 5.68 2.19
C LEU A 145 -17.95 6.06 1.49
N PHE A 146 -16.85 6.05 2.22
CA PHE A 146 -15.51 6.30 1.70
C PHE A 146 -14.69 5.02 1.72
N ASP A 147 -14.30 4.53 0.55
CA ASP A 147 -13.27 3.53 0.38
C ASP A 147 -11.91 4.23 0.31
N THR A 148 -11.19 4.23 1.43
CA THR A 148 -9.97 5.02 1.58
C THR A 148 -8.74 4.27 1.08
N ALA A 149 -7.66 5.02 0.82
CA ALA A 149 -6.32 4.50 0.66
C ALA A 149 -5.85 3.68 1.89
N PRO A 150 -4.68 3.02 1.88
CA PRO A 150 -4.14 2.32 3.05
C PRO A 150 -4.04 3.21 4.31
N THR A 151 -4.06 2.58 5.49
CA THR A 151 -4.15 3.28 6.80
C THR A 151 -3.16 4.42 6.97
N GLY A 152 -1.87 4.23 6.67
CA GLY A 152 -0.87 5.30 6.81
C GLY A 152 -1.15 6.52 5.93
N HIS A 153 -1.57 6.32 4.68
CA HIS A 153 -1.92 7.42 3.77
C HIS A 153 -3.21 8.11 4.20
N THR A 154 -4.21 7.34 4.63
CA THR A 154 -5.47 7.90 5.17
C THR A 154 -5.22 8.72 6.42
N LEU A 155 -4.42 8.21 7.36
CA LEU A 155 -4.02 8.92 8.58
C LEU A 155 -3.29 10.21 8.27
N ARG A 156 -2.33 10.16 7.34
CA ARG A 156 -1.63 11.34 6.86
C ARG A 156 -2.61 12.36 6.32
N LEU A 157 -3.46 12.00 5.33
CA LEU A 157 -4.52 12.87 4.80
C LEU A 157 -5.41 13.48 5.89
N LEU A 158 -5.76 12.71 6.92
CA LEU A 158 -6.58 13.18 8.05
C LEU A 158 -5.83 14.03 9.08
N GLN A 159 -4.50 13.93 9.15
CA GLN A 159 -3.62 14.73 10.01
C GLN A 159 -3.13 16.02 9.32
N LEU A 160 -3.14 16.07 7.98
CA LEU A 160 -2.76 17.27 7.21
C LEU A 160 -3.47 18.54 7.70
N PRO A 161 -4.77 18.55 8.05
CA PRO A 161 -5.44 19.72 8.60
C PRO A 161 -4.82 20.24 9.90
N SER A 162 -4.43 19.36 10.82
CA SER A 162 -3.80 19.76 12.07
C SER A 162 -2.39 20.30 11.84
N ALA A 163 -1.59 19.62 11.02
CA ALA A 163 -0.24 20.04 10.66
C ALA A 163 -0.25 21.40 9.94
N TRP A 164 -1.23 21.61 9.07
CA TRP A 164 -1.36 22.86 8.31
C TRP A 164 -2.10 23.95 9.08
N SER A 165 -2.99 23.62 10.02
CA SER A 165 -3.59 24.63 10.90
C SER A 165 -2.53 25.29 11.78
N GLY A 166 -1.65 24.49 12.40
CA GLY A 166 -0.49 24.99 13.15
C GLY A 166 0.43 25.81 12.27
N PHE A 167 0.79 25.29 11.09
CA PHE A 167 1.59 26.02 10.09
C PHE A 167 0.95 27.36 9.67
N LEU A 168 -0.34 27.38 9.33
CA LEU A 168 -1.08 28.57 8.91
C LEU A 168 -1.40 29.54 10.06
N ASP A 169 -1.39 29.08 11.32
CA ASP A 169 -1.58 29.90 12.52
C ASP A 169 -0.27 30.49 13.03
N GLU A 170 0.86 29.79 12.87
CA GLU A 170 2.19 30.16 13.37
C GLU A 170 3.08 30.83 12.30
N SER A 171 2.79 30.64 11.00
CA SER A 171 3.53 31.30 9.92
C SER A 171 3.25 32.80 9.89
N THR A 172 4.20 33.62 10.34
CA THR A 172 4.18 35.09 10.18
C THR A 172 4.65 35.53 8.80
N HIS A 173 5.29 34.64 8.06
CA HIS A 173 5.87 34.85 6.75
C HIS A 173 5.21 33.85 5.81
N GLY A 174 4.37 34.34 4.90
CA GLY A 174 3.57 33.49 4.00
C GLY A 174 4.41 32.38 3.35
N ALA A 175 3.78 31.21 3.17
CA ALA A 175 4.40 29.95 2.78
C ALA A 175 5.13 30.01 1.42
N SER A 176 6.37 30.52 1.40
CA SER A 176 7.12 30.75 0.16
C SER A 176 7.69 29.47 -0.47
N CYS A 177 7.78 28.37 0.28
CA CYS A 177 8.36 27.10 -0.19
C CYS A 177 7.31 26.03 -0.51
N LEU A 178 6.03 26.30 -0.22
CA LEU A 178 4.94 25.35 -0.38
C LEU A 178 3.89 25.94 -1.33
N GLY A 179 4.29 26.17 -2.59
CA GLY A 179 3.41 26.67 -3.67
C GLY A 179 2.01 26.04 -3.73
N PRO A 180 1.84 24.73 -3.46
CA PRO A 180 0.53 24.10 -3.36
C PRO A 180 -0.36 24.59 -2.21
N LEU A 181 0.18 25.13 -1.11
CA LEU A 181 -0.61 25.56 0.06
C LEU A 181 -1.22 26.97 -0.11
N ALA A 182 -0.65 27.80 -0.99
CA ALA A 182 -1.15 29.16 -1.23
C ALA A 182 -2.61 29.19 -1.72
N GLY A 183 -3.07 28.13 -2.40
CA GLY A 183 -4.47 27.99 -2.81
C GLY A 183 -5.43 27.52 -1.70
N LEU A 184 -4.91 27.09 -0.54
CA LEU A 184 -5.68 26.49 0.55
C LEU A 184 -6.01 27.49 1.68
N GLU A 185 -5.31 28.61 1.76
CA GLU A 185 -5.47 29.62 2.82
C GLU A 185 -6.93 30.15 2.91
N GLY A 186 -7.60 30.28 1.76
CA GLY A 186 -9.02 30.67 1.67
C GLY A 186 -10.02 29.60 2.11
N LYS A 187 -9.59 28.35 2.38
CA LYS A 187 -10.45 27.21 2.71
C LYS A 187 -10.26 26.69 4.15
N LYS A 188 -9.49 27.40 4.99
CA LYS A 188 -9.20 27.02 6.38
C LYS A 188 -10.43 26.65 7.21
N VAL A 189 -11.54 27.39 7.04
CA VAL A 189 -12.80 27.12 7.74
C VAL A 189 -13.40 25.77 7.34
N LEU A 190 -13.39 25.44 6.04
CA LEU A 190 -13.92 24.18 5.52
C LEU A 190 -13.11 22.99 6.04
N TYR A 191 -11.78 23.11 6.14
CA TYR A 191 -10.94 22.06 6.70
C TYR A 191 -11.22 21.81 8.17
N HIS A 192 -11.38 22.87 8.96
CA HIS A 192 -11.75 22.73 10.36
C HIS A 192 -13.14 22.09 10.52
N GLU A 193 -14.10 22.42 9.67
CA GLU A 193 -15.42 21.78 9.63
C GLU A 193 -15.36 20.30 9.22
N ALA A 194 -14.50 19.93 8.27
CA ALA A 194 -14.29 18.54 7.88
C ALA A 194 -13.70 17.71 9.04
N VAL A 195 -12.65 18.20 9.71
CA VAL A 195 -12.05 17.55 10.90
C VAL A 195 -13.08 17.39 12.02
N LYS A 196 -13.88 18.42 12.25
CA LYS A 196 -14.96 18.38 13.25
C LYS A 196 -16.01 17.32 12.90
N SER A 197 -16.40 17.24 11.62
CA SER A 197 -17.37 16.25 11.15
C SER A 197 -16.84 14.82 11.27
N LEU A 198 -15.55 14.61 11.00
CA LEU A 198 -14.87 13.32 11.19
C LEU A 198 -14.79 12.89 12.66
N SER A 199 -14.60 13.85 13.55
CA SER A 199 -14.49 13.61 15.00
C SER A 199 -15.86 13.46 15.68
N ASP A 200 -16.94 13.85 15.00
CA ASP A 200 -18.31 13.76 15.50
C ASP A 200 -18.85 12.34 15.36
N LYS A 201 -19.05 11.68 16.51
CA LYS A 201 -19.56 10.30 16.60
C LYS A 201 -20.98 10.13 16.04
N ASP A 202 -21.78 11.20 15.98
CA ASP A 202 -23.15 11.14 15.49
C ASP A 202 -23.19 11.31 13.96
N LEU A 203 -22.09 11.83 13.37
CA LEU A 203 -21.94 12.03 11.92
C LEU A 203 -21.07 10.97 11.24
N THR A 204 -20.02 10.51 11.92
CA THR A 204 -18.98 9.69 11.30
C THR A 204 -18.74 8.41 12.10
N THR A 205 -18.73 7.28 11.39
CA THR A 205 -18.23 6.00 11.90
C THR A 205 -17.04 5.56 11.06
N LEU A 206 -15.96 5.17 11.71
CA LEU A 206 -14.78 4.63 11.06
C LEU A 206 -14.70 3.11 11.25
N ILE A 207 -14.66 2.38 10.15
CA ILE A 207 -14.59 0.94 10.06
C ILE A 207 -13.14 0.54 9.76
N LEU A 208 -12.47 -0.02 10.76
CA LEU A 208 -11.14 -0.63 10.63
C LEU A 208 -11.32 -2.04 10.06
N VAL A 209 -11.03 -2.20 8.77
CA VAL A 209 -11.02 -3.49 8.10
C VAL A 209 -9.65 -4.13 8.25
N THR A 210 -9.62 -5.38 8.70
CA THR A 210 -8.37 -6.15 8.87
C THR A 210 -8.57 -7.60 8.47
N ARG A 211 -7.49 -8.39 8.50
CA ARG A 211 -7.51 -9.85 8.31
C ARG A 211 -7.10 -10.53 9.62
N PRO A 212 -7.48 -11.79 9.84
CA PRO A 212 -7.05 -12.60 10.99
C PRO A 212 -5.58 -13.02 10.87
N GLU A 213 -4.68 -12.04 10.82
CA GLU A 213 -3.24 -12.19 10.68
C GLU A 213 -2.52 -11.16 11.58
N LEU A 214 -1.36 -11.51 12.14
CA LEU A 214 -0.69 -10.67 13.12
C LEU A 214 -0.29 -9.28 12.58
N SER A 215 0.26 -9.21 11.35
CA SER A 215 0.69 -7.93 10.76
C SER A 215 -0.49 -6.99 10.48
N PRO A 216 -1.57 -7.41 9.77
CA PRO A 216 -2.78 -6.60 9.63
C PRO A 216 -3.44 -6.20 10.96
N LEU A 217 -3.43 -7.06 11.98
CA LEU A 217 -3.99 -6.73 13.30
C LEU A 217 -3.16 -5.66 14.02
N ARG A 218 -1.83 -5.76 14.00
CA ARG A 218 -0.94 -4.73 14.57
C ARG A 218 -1.09 -3.39 13.86
N GLU A 219 -1.19 -3.41 12.54
CA GLU A 219 -1.38 -2.20 11.74
C GLU A 219 -2.72 -1.52 12.04
N ALA A 220 -3.81 -2.30 12.15
CA ALA A 220 -5.12 -1.76 12.53
C ALA A 220 -5.12 -1.21 13.97
N ALA A 221 -4.38 -1.84 14.90
CA ALA A 221 -4.23 -1.35 16.28
C ALA A 221 -3.49 -0.01 16.33
N ARG A 222 -2.37 0.10 15.62
CA ARG A 222 -1.61 1.35 15.45
C ARG A 222 -2.51 2.46 14.91
N ALA A 223 -3.19 2.19 13.80
CA ALA A 223 -4.09 3.15 13.18
C ALA A 223 -5.24 3.57 14.11
N SER A 224 -5.84 2.62 14.84
CA SER A 224 -6.88 2.90 15.84
C SER A 224 -6.39 3.91 16.89
N SER A 225 -5.18 3.74 17.40
CA SER A 225 -4.57 4.63 18.39
C SER A 225 -4.34 6.02 17.82
N GLU A 226 -3.69 6.13 16.65
CA GLU A 226 -3.43 7.42 15.99
C GLU A 226 -4.73 8.18 15.67
N LEU A 227 -5.77 7.49 15.19
CA LEU A 227 -7.10 8.07 14.95
C LEU A 227 -7.78 8.54 16.26
N LYS A 228 -7.58 7.84 17.37
CA LYS A 228 -8.13 8.26 18.67
C LYS A 228 -7.44 9.52 19.18
N GLU A 229 -6.13 9.64 18.96
CA GLU A 229 -5.34 10.82 19.31
C GLU A 229 -5.79 12.07 18.55
N THR A 230 -6.19 11.91 17.28
CA THR A 230 -6.75 13.01 16.46
C THR A 230 -8.21 13.33 16.76
N GLY A 231 -8.86 12.60 17.67
CA GLY A 231 -10.25 12.85 18.10
C GLY A 231 -11.31 11.94 17.46
N ILE A 232 -10.94 11.10 16.48
CA ILE A 232 -11.83 10.17 15.79
C ILE A 232 -12.02 8.91 16.64
N LYS A 233 -12.97 8.97 17.58
CA LYS A 233 -13.19 7.92 18.59
C LYS A 233 -14.26 6.89 18.22
N ASN A 234 -15.16 7.21 17.28
CA ASN A 234 -16.24 6.31 16.88
C ASN A 234 -15.73 5.27 15.85
N GLN A 235 -15.11 4.21 16.37
CA GLN A 235 -14.45 3.18 15.58
C GLN A 235 -15.11 1.80 15.75
N LEU A 236 -15.23 1.06 14.65
CA LEU A 236 -15.67 -0.34 14.59
C LEU A 236 -14.56 -1.19 13.97
N LEU A 237 -14.43 -2.45 14.40
CA LEU A 237 -13.48 -3.40 13.85
C LEU A 237 -14.20 -4.46 13.02
N VAL A 238 -13.76 -4.64 11.77
CA VAL A 238 -14.24 -5.70 10.88
C VAL A 238 -13.06 -6.59 10.50
N VAL A 239 -13.08 -7.83 10.99
CA VAL A 239 -12.11 -8.86 10.66
C VAL A 239 -12.65 -9.64 9.45
N ASN A 240 -12.11 -9.32 8.27
CA ASN A 240 -12.51 -9.91 7.01
C ASN A 240 -11.82 -11.25 6.74
N GLY A 241 -12.53 -12.16 6.08
CA GLY A 241 -12.03 -13.43 5.57
C GLY A 241 -11.71 -14.47 6.63
N VAL A 242 -12.56 -14.58 7.65
CA VAL A 242 -12.42 -15.61 8.67
C VAL A 242 -12.93 -16.94 8.15
N LEU A 243 -12.09 -17.98 8.21
CA LEU A 243 -12.49 -19.36 8.01
C LEU A 243 -12.67 -20.03 9.37
N THR A 244 -13.90 -20.44 9.70
CA THR A 244 -14.22 -20.97 11.04
C THR A 244 -13.86 -22.43 11.23
N SER A 245 -13.86 -23.21 10.15
CA SER A 245 -13.59 -24.64 10.17
C SER A 245 -13.12 -25.10 8.79
N SER A 246 -12.28 -26.13 8.76
CA SER A 246 -11.83 -26.83 7.56
C SER A 246 -12.30 -28.29 7.61
N ILE A 247 -12.38 -28.95 6.46
CA ILE A 247 -12.55 -30.41 6.42
C ILE A 247 -11.34 -31.12 7.05
N ASN A 248 -11.57 -32.26 7.72
CA ASN A 248 -10.54 -32.98 8.49
C ASN A 248 -9.43 -33.61 7.64
N GLU A 249 -9.58 -33.68 6.32
CA GLU A 249 -8.60 -34.29 5.42
C GLU A 249 -7.72 -33.25 4.71
N ASP A 250 -8.01 -31.96 4.86
CA ASP A 250 -7.26 -30.87 4.22
C ASP A 250 -6.26 -30.20 5.17
N GLU A 251 -4.97 -30.55 5.04
CA GLU A 251 -3.91 -29.97 5.89
C GLU A 251 -3.70 -28.47 5.64
N VAL A 252 -3.92 -28.00 4.41
CA VAL A 252 -3.84 -26.57 4.06
C VAL A 252 -4.90 -25.79 4.84
N GLY A 253 -6.16 -26.21 4.77
CA GLY A 253 -7.30 -25.59 5.43
C GLY A 253 -7.20 -25.65 6.95
N LYS A 254 -6.78 -26.78 7.53
CA LYS A 254 -6.49 -26.86 8.99
C LYS A 254 -5.45 -25.83 9.40
N SER A 255 -4.31 -25.82 8.71
CA SER A 255 -3.21 -24.90 9.01
C SER A 255 -3.65 -23.44 8.85
N PHE A 256 -4.48 -23.14 7.85
CA PHE A 256 -5.01 -21.81 7.61
C PHE A 256 -5.91 -21.37 8.78
N VAL A 257 -6.85 -22.22 9.22
CA VAL A 257 -7.71 -21.96 10.38
C VAL A 257 -6.89 -21.79 11.66
N GLU A 258 -5.93 -22.68 11.93
CA GLU A 258 -5.06 -22.60 13.10
C GLU A 258 -4.25 -21.30 13.13
N ARG A 259 -3.69 -20.88 11.98
CA ARG A 259 -2.96 -19.62 11.85
C ARG A 259 -3.85 -18.42 12.14
N GLN A 260 -5.08 -18.41 11.60
CA GLN A 260 -6.07 -17.37 11.88
C GLN A 260 -6.43 -17.32 13.37
N GLN A 261 -6.71 -18.47 13.98
CA GLN A 261 -7.05 -18.56 15.41
C GLN A 261 -5.90 -18.09 16.29
N LYS A 262 -4.65 -18.45 15.95
CA LYS A 262 -3.46 -17.97 16.65
C LYS A 262 -3.31 -16.45 16.53
N ALA A 263 -3.53 -15.88 15.35
CA ALA A 263 -3.48 -14.43 15.18
C ALA A 263 -4.57 -13.71 15.99
N LEU A 264 -5.80 -14.23 15.95
CA LEU A 264 -6.94 -13.66 16.70
C LEU A 264 -6.78 -13.77 18.21
N SER A 265 -6.16 -14.85 18.73
CA SER A 265 -5.86 -14.97 20.16
C SER A 265 -4.79 -13.99 20.64
N HIS A 266 -3.95 -13.49 19.74
CA HIS A 266 -2.95 -12.45 19.98
C HIS A 266 -3.39 -11.07 19.47
N MET A 267 -4.70 -10.86 19.27
CA MET A 267 -5.23 -9.56 18.86
C MET A 267 -4.83 -8.48 19.88
N PRO A 268 -4.26 -7.33 19.46
CA PRO A 268 -3.88 -6.25 20.37
C PRO A 268 -5.04 -5.75 21.24
N ALA A 269 -4.73 -5.33 22.47
CA ALA A 269 -5.73 -4.92 23.46
C ALA A 269 -6.58 -3.73 22.98
N GLU A 270 -5.98 -2.82 22.21
CA GLU A 270 -6.60 -1.66 21.61
C GLU A 270 -7.77 -2.04 20.69
N LEU A 271 -7.62 -3.15 19.95
CA LEU A 271 -8.63 -3.70 19.06
C LEU A 271 -9.67 -4.53 19.81
N GLN A 272 -9.27 -5.26 20.86
CA GLN A 272 -10.20 -6.00 21.73
C GLN A 272 -11.22 -5.08 22.42
N ALA A 273 -10.86 -3.81 22.65
CA ALA A 273 -11.73 -2.81 23.23
C ALA A 273 -12.80 -2.26 22.25
N LEU A 274 -12.66 -2.51 20.95
CA LEU A 274 -13.61 -2.06 19.93
C LEU A 274 -14.77 -3.04 19.75
N ALA A 275 -15.92 -2.54 19.27
CA ALA A 275 -16.96 -3.41 18.76
C ALA A 275 -16.42 -4.14 17.51
N SER A 276 -16.33 -5.46 17.61
CA SER A 276 -15.67 -6.31 16.61
C SER A 276 -16.64 -7.28 15.94
N TYR A 277 -16.56 -7.34 14.62
CA TYR A 277 -17.36 -8.18 13.76
C TYR A 277 -16.50 -8.94 12.76
N THR A 278 -17.03 -10.03 12.24
CA THR A 278 -16.34 -10.87 11.25
C THR A 278 -17.12 -10.99 9.96
N ILE A 279 -16.39 -11.02 8.85
CA ILE A 279 -16.90 -11.43 7.53
C ILE A 279 -16.27 -12.79 7.19
N PRO A 280 -17.07 -13.80 6.79
CA PRO A 280 -16.54 -15.10 6.38
C PRO A 280 -15.59 -14.99 5.18
N LEU A 281 -14.67 -15.95 5.02
CA LEU A 281 -13.89 -16.06 3.79
C LEU A 281 -14.78 -16.38 2.59
N ALA A 282 -14.90 -15.43 1.67
CA ALA A 282 -15.63 -15.63 0.42
C ALA A 282 -14.85 -16.57 -0.51
N PRO A 283 -15.46 -17.63 -1.06
CA PRO A 283 -14.80 -18.61 -1.94
C PRO A 283 -14.71 -18.12 -3.40
N PHE A 284 -14.99 -16.84 -3.65
CA PHE A 284 -15.04 -16.24 -4.99
C PHE A 284 -14.43 -14.85 -4.98
N ASN A 285 -14.11 -14.33 -6.17
CA ASN A 285 -13.75 -12.93 -6.34
C ASN A 285 -14.96 -12.03 -6.10
N VAL A 286 -14.77 -10.97 -5.31
CA VAL A 286 -15.81 -10.01 -4.98
C VAL A 286 -15.87 -8.93 -6.06
N THR A 287 -16.19 -9.37 -7.27
CA THR A 287 -16.34 -8.55 -8.48
C THR A 287 -17.73 -8.78 -9.07
N GLY A 288 -18.47 -7.70 -9.33
CA GLY A 288 -19.85 -7.74 -9.82
C GLY A 288 -20.90 -7.80 -8.70
N ILE A 289 -22.09 -7.27 -8.97
CA ILE A 289 -23.17 -7.06 -8.00
C ILE A 289 -23.61 -8.34 -7.29
N ALA A 290 -23.72 -9.46 -8.02
CA ALA A 290 -24.15 -10.73 -7.43
C ALA A 290 -23.19 -11.21 -6.32
N SER A 291 -21.87 -11.04 -6.52
CA SER A 291 -20.86 -11.40 -5.53
C SER A 291 -20.92 -10.47 -4.31
N LEU A 292 -21.18 -9.17 -4.51
CA LEU A 292 -21.33 -8.18 -3.45
C LEU A 292 -22.54 -8.49 -2.55
N ARG A 293 -23.69 -8.86 -3.14
CA ARG A 293 -24.89 -9.27 -2.40
C ARG A 293 -24.66 -10.55 -1.58
N ALA A 294 -23.80 -11.44 -2.07
CA ALA A 294 -23.44 -12.67 -1.37
C ALA A 294 -22.33 -12.49 -0.32
N PHE A 295 -21.63 -11.35 -0.29
CA PHE A 295 -20.39 -11.17 0.46
C PHE A 295 -20.54 -11.31 1.99
N PHE A 296 -21.64 -10.83 2.55
CA PHE A 296 -21.92 -10.95 3.99
C PHE A 296 -22.71 -12.22 4.36
N ALA A 297 -23.14 -13.00 3.36
CA ALA A 297 -23.89 -14.21 3.63
C ALA A 297 -22.99 -15.27 4.29
N PRO A 298 -23.53 -16.09 5.20
CA PRO A 298 -22.79 -17.24 5.71
C PRO A 298 -22.41 -18.17 4.54
N VAL A 299 -21.12 -18.34 4.30
CA VAL A 299 -20.63 -19.27 3.29
C VAL A 299 -20.54 -20.65 3.94
N GLN A 300 -21.34 -21.60 3.46
CA GLN A 300 -21.05 -23.03 3.65
C GLN A 300 -20.45 -23.53 2.33
N GLY A 301 -19.18 -23.92 2.35
CA GLY A 301 -18.58 -24.57 1.21
C GLY A 301 -19.36 -25.84 0.86
N ASN A 302 -19.69 -26.05 -0.41
CA ASN A 302 -20.34 -27.29 -0.83
C ASN A 302 -19.25 -28.33 -1.15
N PRO A 303 -19.11 -29.42 -0.36
CA PRO A 303 -18.10 -30.45 -0.60
C PRO A 303 -18.23 -31.11 -1.98
N ASP A 304 -19.42 -31.12 -2.56
CA ASP A 304 -19.70 -31.71 -3.87
C ASP A 304 -19.16 -30.84 -5.04
N HIS A 305 -18.70 -29.62 -4.76
CA HIS A 305 -18.19 -28.67 -5.76
C HIS A 305 -16.70 -28.31 -5.55
N VAL A 306 -15.91 -29.21 -4.97
CA VAL A 306 -14.45 -29.07 -4.95
C VAL A 306 -13.93 -29.28 -6.38
N GLN A 307 -13.44 -28.20 -7.01
CA GLN A 307 -12.80 -28.29 -8.31
C GLN A 307 -11.30 -28.49 -8.12
N GLN A 308 -10.73 -29.48 -8.81
CA GLN A 308 -9.28 -29.59 -8.91
C GLN A 308 -8.77 -28.42 -9.76
N VAL A 309 -7.97 -27.55 -9.13
CA VAL A 309 -7.32 -26.43 -9.78
C VAL A 309 -5.93 -26.89 -10.19
N GLU A 310 -5.67 -26.93 -11.50
CA GLU A 310 -4.34 -27.16 -12.03
C GLU A 310 -3.78 -25.84 -12.54
N VAL A 311 -2.65 -25.43 -11.96
CA VAL A 311 -1.85 -24.31 -12.44
C VAL A 311 -1.02 -24.78 -13.63
N ASN A 312 -0.77 -23.91 -14.61
CA ASN A 312 0.02 -24.23 -15.79
C ASN A 312 1.40 -24.81 -15.39
N ALA A 313 1.71 -26.01 -15.89
CA ALA A 313 2.95 -26.73 -15.56
C ALA A 313 4.21 -26.05 -16.11
N ASP A 314 4.05 -25.15 -17.10
CA ASP A 314 5.16 -24.44 -17.74
C ASP A 314 5.65 -23.22 -16.96
N ILE A 315 5.02 -22.89 -15.81
CA ILE A 315 5.42 -21.74 -15.00
C ILE A 315 6.78 -22.01 -14.34
N PRO A 316 7.77 -21.13 -14.52
CA PRO A 316 9.08 -21.23 -13.88
C PRO A 316 9.01 -21.34 -12.35
N SER A 317 9.95 -22.07 -11.77
CA SER A 317 10.16 -22.11 -10.31
C SER A 317 10.93 -20.87 -9.82
N LEU A 318 10.92 -20.65 -8.51
CA LEU A 318 11.78 -19.64 -7.88
C LEU A 318 13.26 -19.91 -8.17
N GLU A 319 13.68 -21.18 -8.28
CA GLU A 319 15.02 -21.57 -8.71
C GLU A 319 15.38 -20.97 -10.07
N ALA A 320 14.45 -20.98 -11.03
CA ALA A 320 14.67 -20.47 -12.38
C ALA A 320 14.84 -18.94 -12.38
N LEU A 321 14.05 -18.22 -11.57
CA LEU A 321 14.24 -16.79 -11.33
C LEU A 321 15.64 -16.51 -10.77
N ILE A 322 16.06 -17.25 -9.75
CA ILE A 322 17.39 -17.06 -9.12
C ILE A 322 18.51 -17.38 -10.12
N SER A 323 18.36 -18.43 -10.94
CA SER A 323 19.29 -18.79 -12.03
C SER A 323 19.39 -17.72 -13.10
N ASP A 324 18.28 -17.08 -13.44
CA ASP A 324 18.27 -15.99 -14.41
C ASP A 324 18.96 -14.73 -13.85
N LEU A 325 18.73 -14.37 -12.58
CA LEU A 325 19.42 -13.26 -11.91
C LEU A 325 20.93 -13.49 -11.86
N GLU A 326 21.35 -14.69 -11.45
CA GLU A 326 22.76 -15.08 -11.41
C GLU A 326 23.40 -15.09 -12.81
N GLY A 327 22.76 -15.75 -13.78
CA GLY A 327 23.27 -15.87 -15.15
C GLY A 327 23.34 -14.54 -15.90
N SER A 328 22.50 -13.57 -15.53
CA SER A 328 22.51 -12.21 -16.06
C SER A 328 23.57 -11.31 -15.40
N GLY A 329 24.21 -11.77 -14.33
CA GLY A 329 25.23 -11.00 -13.60
C GLY A 329 24.68 -9.88 -12.73
N ILE A 330 23.39 -9.93 -12.38
CA ILE A 330 22.73 -8.90 -11.56
C ILE A 330 23.38 -8.82 -10.18
N ARG A 331 23.69 -7.60 -9.73
CA ARG A 331 24.31 -7.30 -8.44
C ARG A 331 23.39 -6.59 -7.47
N VAL A 332 22.39 -5.85 -7.95
CA VAL A 332 21.43 -5.14 -7.12
C VAL A 332 20.02 -5.66 -7.44
N ILE A 333 19.39 -6.30 -6.46
CA ILE A 333 18.08 -6.95 -6.64
C ILE A 333 17.09 -6.27 -5.70
N PHE A 334 16.04 -5.68 -6.26
CA PHE A 334 14.93 -5.15 -5.48
C PHE A 334 13.77 -6.14 -5.45
N THR A 335 13.17 -6.31 -4.28
CA THR A 335 11.84 -6.88 -4.17
C THR A 335 10.85 -5.76 -3.86
N MET A 336 9.88 -5.57 -4.75
CA MET A 336 8.92 -4.46 -4.68
C MET A 336 7.49 -4.98 -4.81
N GLY A 337 6.52 -4.23 -4.28
CA GLY A 337 5.13 -4.71 -4.18
C GLY A 337 4.42 -4.15 -2.94
N LYS A 338 3.09 -4.27 -2.91
CA LYS A 338 2.27 -3.72 -1.82
C LYS A 338 2.69 -4.27 -0.44
N GLY A 339 2.43 -3.54 0.63
CA GLY A 339 2.61 -4.06 1.98
C GLY A 339 1.79 -5.34 2.21
N GLY A 340 2.43 -6.40 2.71
CA GLY A 340 1.76 -7.68 3.04
C GLY A 340 1.79 -8.77 1.96
N VAL A 341 2.24 -8.47 0.73
CA VAL A 341 2.38 -9.48 -0.34
C VAL A 341 3.52 -10.48 -0.10
N GLY A 342 4.37 -10.25 0.90
CA GLY A 342 5.49 -11.13 1.28
C GLY A 342 6.82 -10.83 0.58
N LYS A 343 7.10 -9.56 0.27
CA LYS A 343 8.39 -9.09 -0.27
C LYS A 343 9.59 -9.63 0.51
N THR A 344 9.59 -9.43 1.83
CA THR A 344 10.63 -9.91 2.75
C THR A 344 10.89 -11.42 2.64
N THR A 345 9.84 -12.22 2.45
CA THR A 345 9.97 -13.68 2.27
C THR A 345 10.62 -14.00 0.93
N VAL A 346 10.21 -13.34 -0.16
CA VAL A 346 10.81 -13.53 -1.49
C VAL A 346 12.26 -13.04 -1.51
N ALA A 347 12.54 -11.88 -0.90
CA ALA A 347 13.89 -11.32 -0.76
C ALA A 347 14.82 -12.28 -0.02
N SER A 348 14.36 -12.79 1.13
CA SER A 348 15.10 -13.77 1.92
C SER A 348 15.34 -15.06 1.13
N ALA A 349 14.35 -15.53 0.36
CA ALA A 349 14.50 -16.75 -0.44
C ALA A 349 15.49 -16.58 -1.61
N ILE A 350 15.50 -15.41 -2.26
CA ILE A 350 16.51 -15.05 -3.28
C ILE A 350 17.90 -15.00 -2.63
N ALA A 351 18.02 -14.35 -1.47
CA ALA A 351 19.30 -14.22 -0.77
C ALA A 351 19.87 -15.58 -0.36
N VAL A 352 19.05 -16.46 0.24
CA VAL A 352 19.45 -17.83 0.58
C VAL A 352 19.85 -18.62 -0.66
N GLY A 353 19.05 -18.56 -1.73
CA GLY A 353 19.34 -19.31 -2.96
C GLY A 353 20.64 -18.87 -3.65
N LEU A 354 20.98 -17.57 -3.61
CA LEU A 354 22.25 -17.05 -4.12
C LEU A 354 23.44 -17.43 -3.22
N ALA A 355 23.27 -17.34 -1.90
CA ALA A 355 24.31 -17.70 -0.94
C ALA A 355 24.73 -19.17 -1.08
N GLU A 356 23.76 -20.05 -1.24
CA GLU A 356 24.00 -21.47 -1.41
C GLU A 356 24.62 -21.86 -2.75
N ARG A 357 24.60 -20.95 -3.73
CA ARG A 357 25.37 -21.06 -4.97
C ARG A 357 26.79 -20.47 -4.83
N GLY A 358 27.16 -20.05 -3.63
CA GLY A 358 28.50 -19.60 -3.26
C GLY A 358 28.71 -18.08 -3.35
N HIS A 359 27.66 -17.30 -3.56
CA HIS A 359 27.76 -15.83 -3.61
C HIS A 359 27.75 -15.23 -2.21
N ARG A 360 28.47 -14.13 -2.02
CA ARG A 360 28.33 -13.29 -0.83
C ARG A 360 27.15 -12.35 -1.04
N VAL A 361 26.18 -12.38 -0.13
CA VAL A 361 24.93 -11.66 -0.26
C VAL A 361 24.74 -10.70 0.90
N HIS A 362 24.33 -9.47 0.60
CA HIS A 362 23.90 -8.49 1.57
C HIS A 362 22.39 -8.29 1.47
N LEU A 363 21.63 -8.72 2.48
CA LEU A 363 20.18 -8.52 2.56
C LEU A 363 19.88 -7.28 3.39
N SER A 364 19.16 -6.32 2.81
CA SER A 364 18.69 -5.13 3.52
C SER A 364 17.18 -5.11 3.60
N THR A 365 16.62 -4.68 4.74
CA THR A 365 15.19 -4.43 4.90
C THR A 365 14.90 -3.05 5.47
N THR A 366 13.86 -2.42 4.95
CA THR A 366 13.23 -1.22 5.54
C THR A 366 12.02 -1.52 6.41
N ASP A 367 11.59 -2.79 6.52
CA ASP A 367 10.43 -3.12 7.34
C ASP A 367 10.84 -3.21 8.83
N PRO A 368 10.34 -2.32 9.70
CA PRO A 368 10.69 -2.32 11.11
C PRO A 368 10.22 -3.57 11.87
N ALA A 369 9.28 -4.34 11.29
CA ALA A 369 8.75 -5.58 11.84
C ALA A 369 9.45 -6.86 11.31
N ALA A 370 10.42 -6.73 10.40
CA ALA A 370 11.13 -7.86 9.85
C ALA A 370 12.16 -8.40 10.86
N HIS A 371 11.84 -9.54 11.48
CA HIS A 371 12.73 -10.27 12.38
C HIS A 371 13.79 -11.09 11.61
N LEU A 372 14.51 -10.46 10.67
CA LEU A 372 15.48 -11.15 9.80
C LEU A 372 16.71 -11.68 10.56
N GLU A 373 17.11 -11.04 11.65
CA GLU A 373 18.28 -11.47 12.44
C GLU A 373 18.13 -12.90 13.01
N TYR A 374 16.91 -13.34 13.29
CA TYR A 374 16.63 -14.70 13.76
C TYR A 374 16.57 -15.74 12.63
N VAL A 375 16.40 -15.30 11.38
CA VAL A 375 16.25 -16.16 10.20
C VAL A 375 17.60 -16.79 9.81
N PHE A 376 18.69 -16.01 9.94
CA PHE A 376 20.00 -16.36 9.38
C PHE A 376 21.02 -16.91 10.40
N GLY A 377 20.78 -16.77 11.71
CA GLY A 377 21.50 -17.50 12.77
C GLY A 377 23.01 -17.67 12.55
N ASP A 378 23.47 -18.93 12.53
CA ASP A 378 24.88 -19.34 12.34
C ASP A 378 25.37 -19.29 10.87
N HIS A 379 24.55 -18.88 9.89
CA HIS A 379 24.91 -18.80 8.47
C HIS A 379 25.48 -17.42 8.05
N SER A 380 26.05 -16.69 9.01
CA SER A 380 26.51 -15.30 8.86
C SER A 380 27.75 -15.11 7.97
N ASP A 381 28.45 -16.19 7.60
CA ASP A 381 29.67 -16.10 6.79
C ASP A 381 29.39 -15.75 5.31
N GLN A 382 28.19 -16.03 4.80
CA GLN A 382 27.81 -15.80 3.40
C GLN A 382 26.69 -14.77 3.22
N ILE A 383 25.83 -14.62 4.21
CA ILE A 383 24.75 -13.63 4.20
C ILE A 383 24.98 -12.62 5.33
N SER A 384 25.16 -11.35 4.94
CA SER A 384 25.11 -10.24 5.87
C SER A 384 23.73 -9.57 5.81
N VAL A 385 23.23 -9.10 6.96
CA VAL A 385 21.92 -8.48 7.06
C VAL A 385 22.07 -7.08 7.63
N SER A 386 21.44 -6.10 6.98
CA SER A 386 21.29 -4.74 7.51
C SER A 386 19.82 -4.36 7.62
N ARG A 387 19.56 -3.41 8.51
CA ARG A 387 18.25 -2.80 8.67
C ARG A 387 18.38 -1.29 8.53
N VAL A 388 17.55 -0.74 7.66
CA VAL A 388 17.42 0.71 7.47
C VAL A 388 16.14 1.12 8.20
N ASP A 389 16.29 1.76 9.36
CA ASP A 389 15.14 2.25 10.14
C ASP A 389 14.82 3.69 9.73
N PRO A 390 13.65 3.98 9.12
CA PRO A 390 13.34 5.30 8.58
C PRO A 390 13.47 6.43 9.61
N LYS A 391 13.08 6.17 10.87
CA LYS A 391 13.14 7.20 11.93
C LYS A 391 14.58 7.54 12.31
N VAL A 392 15.41 6.51 12.43
CA VAL A 392 16.83 6.67 12.78
C VAL A 392 17.57 7.38 11.66
N GLU A 393 17.30 7.03 10.40
CA GLU A 393 17.93 7.68 9.25
C GLU A 393 17.43 9.12 9.06
N LEU A 394 16.15 9.38 9.28
CA LEU A 394 15.59 10.74 9.29
C LEU A 394 16.28 11.61 10.34
N GLU A 395 16.38 11.16 11.59
CA GLU A 395 17.03 11.91 12.67
C GLU A 395 18.50 12.21 12.35
N LYS A 396 19.24 11.23 11.80
CA LYS A 396 20.63 11.44 11.35
C LYS A 396 20.72 12.49 10.25
N TYR A 397 19.86 12.40 9.25
CA TYR A 397 19.84 13.33 8.12
C TYR A 397 19.50 14.75 8.58
N GLN A 398 18.46 14.91 9.42
CA GLN A 398 18.09 16.21 10.00
C GLN A 398 19.25 16.83 10.77
N GLN A 399 19.90 16.06 11.65
CA GLN A 399 21.05 16.54 12.43
C GLN A 399 22.22 16.95 11.53
N GLU A 400 22.46 16.21 10.45
CA GLU A 400 23.53 16.55 9.50
C GLU A 400 23.23 17.84 8.75
N VAL A 401 22.02 18.00 8.21
CA VAL A 401 21.62 19.21 7.45
C VAL A 401 21.63 20.44 8.35
N ILE A 402 21.12 20.32 9.58
CA ILE A 402 21.17 21.39 10.59
C ILE A 402 22.62 21.74 10.90
N ARG A 403 23.48 20.75 11.15
CA ARG A 403 24.89 20.99 11.47
C ARG A 403 25.66 21.66 10.32
N GLN A 404 25.36 21.31 9.07
CA GLN A 404 26.00 21.92 7.89
C GLN A 404 25.59 23.38 7.68
N ASN A 405 24.39 23.75 8.12
CA ASN A 405 23.82 25.10 7.95
C ASN A 405 23.82 25.95 9.23
N ALA A 406 24.24 25.40 10.37
CA ALA A 406 24.25 26.10 11.66
C ALA A 406 25.12 27.36 11.67
N ASP A 407 26.18 27.40 10.86
CA ASP A 407 27.10 28.54 10.76
C ASP A 407 26.68 29.55 9.67
N SER A 408 25.75 29.18 8.78
CA SER A 408 25.35 29.99 7.61
C SER A 408 23.97 30.66 7.75
N LEU A 409 23.14 30.19 8.67
CA LEU A 409 21.79 30.70 8.91
C LEU A 409 21.69 31.42 10.27
N ASP A 410 20.84 32.44 10.34
CA ASP A 410 20.44 33.08 11.60
C ASP A 410 19.35 32.26 12.31
N GLU A 411 18.95 32.66 13.53
CA GLU A 411 17.96 31.92 14.33
C GLU A 411 16.62 31.72 13.59
N GLU A 412 16.20 32.71 12.79
CA GLU A 412 14.98 32.62 11.97
C GLU A 412 15.17 31.65 10.79
N GLY A 413 16.30 31.71 10.09
CA GLY A 413 16.62 30.77 9.01
C GLY A 413 16.78 29.33 9.50
N LEU A 414 17.33 29.13 10.70
CA LEU A 414 17.47 27.80 11.30
C LEU A 414 16.11 27.21 11.69
N ALA A 415 15.22 28.02 12.26
CA ALA A 415 13.86 27.60 12.60
C ALA A 415 13.07 27.21 11.33
N PHE A 416 13.23 27.98 10.25
CA PHE A 416 12.64 27.66 8.95
C PHE A 416 13.16 26.33 8.40
N LEU A 417 14.47 26.09 8.47
CA LEU A 417 15.08 24.84 8.02
C LEU A 417 14.60 23.62 8.85
N GLU A 418 14.50 23.77 10.17
CA GLU A 418 13.96 22.72 11.05
C GLU A 418 12.51 22.37 10.73
N GLU A 419 11.72 23.35 10.34
CA GLU A 419 10.33 23.17 9.94
C GLU A 419 10.21 22.43 8.61
N ASP A 420 11.02 22.82 7.62
CA ASP A 420 11.07 22.16 6.31
C ASP A 420 11.54 20.69 6.43
N LEU A 421 12.53 20.44 7.28
CA LEU A 421 13.04 19.10 7.58
C LEU A 421 12.03 18.17 8.29
N ARG A 422 10.89 18.69 8.77
CA ARG A 422 9.78 17.87 9.27
C ARG A 422 8.80 17.44 8.18
N SER A 423 9.05 17.86 6.93
CA SER A 423 8.30 17.41 5.77
C SER A 423 8.42 15.88 5.61
N PRO A 424 7.34 15.19 5.23
CA PRO A 424 7.43 13.76 4.95
C PRO A 424 8.38 13.39 3.80
N CYS A 425 8.67 14.32 2.88
CA CYS A 425 9.66 14.13 1.80
C CYS A 425 11.09 13.97 2.36
N THR A 426 11.36 14.53 3.53
CA THR A 426 12.67 14.44 4.18
C THR A 426 12.97 13.02 4.66
N GLU A 427 11.96 12.28 5.13
CA GLU A 427 12.10 10.87 5.52
C GLU A 427 12.49 10.02 4.31
N GLU A 428 11.86 10.27 3.16
CA GLU A 428 12.19 9.60 1.90
C GLU A 428 13.66 9.84 1.55
N ILE A 429 14.08 11.11 1.48
CA ILE A 429 15.48 11.46 1.15
C ILE A 429 16.48 10.75 2.08
N ALA A 430 16.20 10.72 3.38
CA ALA A 430 17.08 10.09 4.37
C ALA A 430 17.22 8.57 4.15
N VAL A 431 16.09 7.89 3.90
CA VAL A 431 16.07 6.45 3.61
C VAL A 431 16.79 6.14 2.29
N PHE A 432 16.58 6.96 1.24
CA PHE A 432 17.28 6.79 -0.03
C PHE A 432 18.80 6.85 0.12
N ARG A 433 19.29 7.83 0.88
CA ARG A 433 20.72 8.00 1.12
C ARG A 433 21.32 6.81 1.86
N ALA A 434 20.62 6.31 2.88
CA ALA A 434 21.06 5.10 3.58
C ALA A 434 21.17 3.90 2.64
N PHE A 435 20.25 3.76 1.67
CA PHE A 435 20.36 2.74 0.64
C PHE A 435 21.52 2.96 -0.33
N ALA A 436 21.76 4.19 -0.76
CA ALA A 436 22.89 4.52 -1.64
C ALA A 436 24.23 4.18 -0.99
N ASP A 437 24.40 4.57 0.27
CA ASP A 437 25.59 4.25 1.05
C ASP A 437 25.76 2.73 1.23
N LEU A 438 24.65 1.98 1.33
CA LEU A 438 24.69 0.54 1.46
C LEU A 438 25.16 -0.15 0.17
N VAL A 439 24.56 0.24 -0.97
CA VAL A 439 24.91 -0.32 -2.28
C VAL A 439 26.37 -0.01 -2.64
N GLU A 440 26.86 1.17 -2.27
CA GLU A 440 28.26 1.56 -2.48
C GLU A 440 29.22 0.75 -1.58
N ARG A 441 28.86 0.47 -0.33
CA ARG A 441 29.70 -0.34 0.58
C ARG A 441 29.77 -1.81 0.21
N SER A 442 28.83 -2.30 -0.59
CA SER A 442 28.69 -3.71 -0.96
C SER A 442 29.04 -3.99 -2.43
N GLU A 443 29.97 -3.24 -3.03
CA GLU A 443 30.39 -3.40 -4.44
C GLU A 443 30.83 -4.84 -4.82
N GLU A 444 31.43 -5.58 -3.90
CA GLU A 444 31.89 -6.96 -4.15
C GLU A 444 30.81 -8.03 -3.89
N GLU A 445 29.68 -7.65 -3.32
CA GLU A 445 28.59 -8.55 -2.88
C GLU A 445 27.37 -8.41 -3.79
N ILE A 446 26.44 -9.36 -3.72
CA ILE A 446 25.10 -9.20 -4.32
C ILE A 446 24.19 -8.58 -3.26
N VAL A 447 23.59 -7.43 -3.56
CA VAL A 447 22.71 -6.72 -2.63
C VAL A 447 21.25 -7.06 -2.96
N VAL A 448 20.53 -7.60 -1.99
CA VAL A 448 19.08 -7.85 -2.08
C VAL A 448 18.37 -6.86 -1.16
N ILE A 449 17.46 -6.07 -1.71
CA ILE A 449 16.78 -4.98 -1.00
C ILE A 449 15.29 -5.32 -0.89
N ASP A 450 14.83 -5.47 0.35
CA ASP A 450 13.43 -5.55 0.73
C ASP A 450 12.88 -4.14 1.02
N THR A 451 12.16 -3.62 0.03
CA THR A 451 11.64 -2.25 0.04
C THR A 451 10.39 -2.11 0.90
N ALA A 452 10.14 -0.89 1.38
CA ALA A 452 8.85 -0.50 1.96
C ALA A 452 7.75 -0.49 0.87
N PRO A 453 6.45 -0.30 1.20
CA PRO A 453 5.37 -0.33 0.21
C PRO A 453 5.57 0.62 -0.98
N THR A 454 5.11 0.16 -2.15
CA THR A 454 5.34 0.67 -3.52
C THR A 454 5.24 2.16 -3.76
N GLY A 455 4.35 2.87 -3.08
CA GLY A 455 4.18 4.33 -3.29
C GLY A 455 5.38 5.14 -2.83
N HIS A 456 6.00 4.78 -1.70
CA HIS A 456 7.10 5.54 -1.11
C HIS A 456 8.42 5.35 -1.89
N THR A 457 8.65 4.17 -2.48
CA THR A 457 9.89 3.87 -3.20
C THR A 457 9.99 4.47 -4.59
N LEU A 458 8.86 4.73 -5.25
CA LEU A 458 8.86 5.48 -6.50
C LEU A 458 9.03 6.99 -6.24
N LEU A 459 8.46 7.50 -5.16
CA LEU A 459 8.73 8.86 -4.69
C LEU A 459 10.20 9.05 -4.34
N LEU A 460 10.86 8.06 -3.72
CA LEU A 460 12.31 8.02 -3.52
C LEU A 460 13.11 8.13 -4.83
N LEU A 461 12.59 7.62 -5.95
CA LEU A 461 13.25 7.59 -7.25
C LEU A 461 12.91 8.81 -8.12
N ASP A 462 11.70 9.36 -8.03
CA ASP A 462 11.31 10.65 -8.64
C ASP A 462 11.90 11.84 -7.86
N ALA A 463 12.03 11.69 -6.55
CA ALA A 463 12.80 12.58 -5.69
C ALA A 463 14.24 12.69 -6.17
N THR A 464 14.74 11.90 -7.11
CA THR A 464 16.06 12.18 -7.70
C THR A 464 16.09 13.51 -8.45
N GLN A 465 14.98 13.93 -9.08
CA GLN A 465 14.89 15.26 -9.69
C GLN A 465 14.61 16.36 -8.66
N GLU A 466 13.82 16.09 -7.62
CA GLU A 466 13.56 17.05 -6.54
C GLU A 466 14.75 17.17 -5.59
N TYR A 467 15.42 16.09 -5.20
CA TYR A 467 16.69 16.02 -4.45
C TYR A 467 17.81 16.78 -5.13
N HIS A 468 17.93 16.69 -6.46
CA HIS A 468 18.86 17.56 -7.21
C HIS A 468 18.52 19.05 -7.01
N LYS A 469 17.24 19.42 -6.90
CA LYS A 469 16.77 20.80 -6.66
C LYS A 469 16.88 21.20 -5.18
N GLU A 470 16.62 20.29 -4.25
CA GLU A 470 16.64 20.47 -2.79
C GLU A 470 18.08 20.64 -2.27
N ILE A 471 19.01 19.81 -2.76
CA ILE A 471 20.44 19.97 -2.49
C ILE A 471 20.98 21.24 -3.14
N ALA A 472 20.55 21.56 -4.36
CA ALA A 472 20.93 22.84 -4.99
C ALA A 472 20.46 24.06 -4.15
N ARG A 473 19.42 23.91 -3.33
CA ARG A 473 18.92 24.94 -2.40
C ARG A 473 19.63 24.95 -1.03
N SER A 474 19.99 23.80 -0.47
CA SER A 474 20.37 23.65 0.95
C SER A 474 21.87 23.46 1.23
N SER A 475 22.67 22.94 0.29
CA SER A 475 24.11 22.68 0.56
C SER A 475 25.00 22.56 -0.67
N GLY A 476 24.43 22.40 -1.87
CA GLY A 476 25.12 22.37 -3.16
C GLY A 476 25.98 21.13 -3.44
N VAL A 477 26.08 20.15 -2.52
CA VAL A 477 26.93 18.95 -2.69
C VAL A 477 26.09 17.69 -2.59
N ILE A 478 25.94 16.98 -3.70
CA ILE A 478 25.32 15.65 -3.75
C ILE A 478 26.37 14.63 -3.30
N PRO A 479 26.09 13.79 -2.28
CA PRO A 479 27.00 12.72 -1.87
C PRO A 479 27.39 11.81 -3.06
N ASP A 480 28.66 11.44 -3.15
CA ASP A 480 29.16 10.60 -4.24
C ASP A 480 28.39 9.27 -4.34
N SER A 481 28.00 8.69 -3.20
CA SER A 481 27.17 7.48 -3.10
C SER A 481 25.88 7.57 -3.91
N VAL A 482 25.21 8.72 -3.87
CA VAL A 482 23.96 8.96 -4.59
C VAL A 482 24.20 9.22 -6.07
N GLN A 483 25.27 9.92 -6.43
CA GLN A 483 25.63 10.17 -7.84
C GLN A 483 25.93 8.87 -8.59
N HIS A 484 26.58 7.91 -7.91
CA HIS A 484 26.92 6.61 -8.48
C HIS A 484 25.73 5.63 -8.53
N LEU A 485 24.79 5.73 -7.58
CA LEU A 485 23.67 4.80 -7.48
C LEU A 485 22.72 4.90 -8.68
N LEU A 486 22.34 6.11 -9.11
CA LEU A 486 21.28 6.28 -10.11
C LEU A 486 21.60 5.67 -11.49
N PRO A 487 22.81 5.86 -12.05
CA PRO A 487 23.20 5.14 -13.26
C PRO A 487 23.16 3.62 -13.08
N ARG A 488 23.61 3.08 -11.94
CA ARG A 488 23.55 1.64 -11.66
C ARG A 488 22.12 1.11 -11.58
N LEU A 489 21.20 1.86 -10.96
CA LEU A 489 19.79 1.45 -10.84
C LEU A 489 19.09 1.33 -12.20
N ARG A 490 19.52 2.14 -13.18
CA ARG A 490 18.99 2.12 -14.55
C ARG A 490 19.74 1.15 -15.47
N ASP A 491 20.83 0.54 -15.02
CA ASP A 491 21.58 -0.42 -15.82
C ASP A 491 20.95 -1.83 -15.71
N PRO A 492 20.36 -2.38 -16.79
CA PRO A 492 19.76 -3.72 -16.80
C PRO A 492 20.76 -4.86 -16.61
N LYS A 493 22.07 -4.60 -16.63
CA LYS A 493 23.12 -5.59 -16.34
C LYS A 493 23.50 -5.63 -14.86
N GLU A 494 23.23 -4.56 -14.12
CA GLU A 494 23.59 -4.43 -12.71
C GLU A 494 22.38 -4.60 -11.81
N THR A 495 21.22 -4.06 -12.22
CA THR A 495 20.01 -3.99 -11.39
C THR A 495 18.87 -4.79 -11.98
N SER A 496 18.07 -5.42 -11.11
CA SER A 496 16.80 -6.04 -11.50
C SER A 496 15.77 -5.89 -10.39
N VAL A 497 14.52 -5.61 -10.77
CA VAL A 497 13.38 -5.58 -9.85
C VAL A 497 12.53 -6.83 -10.02
N VAL A 498 12.23 -7.48 -8.90
CA VAL A 498 11.24 -8.56 -8.75
C VAL A 498 9.97 -7.98 -8.15
N ILE A 499 8.90 -7.96 -8.93
CA ILE A 499 7.59 -7.47 -8.50
C ILE A 499 6.83 -8.59 -7.79
N VAL A 500 6.65 -8.47 -6.49
CA VAL A 500 5.92 -9.43 -5.65
C VAL A 500 4.46 -9.00 -5.53
N THR A 501 3.54 -9.92 -5.82
CA THR A 501 2.10 -9.69 -5.77
C THR A 501 1.34 -10.90 -5.24
N LEU A 502 0.03 -10.79 -5.12
CA LEU A 502 -0.89 -11.90 -4.83
C LEU A 502 -1.82 -12.09 -6.04
N ALA A 503 -2.37 -13.27 -6.23
CA ALA A 503 -3.33 -13.57 -7.30
C ALA A 503 -4.74 -13.00 -7.00
N GLU A 504 -4.82 -11.70 -6.76
CA GLU A 504 -6.04 -10.96 -6.47
C GLU A 504 -6.08 -9.65 -7.26
N ALA A 505 -7.28 -9.10 -7.46
CA ALA A 505 -7.49 -7.89 -8.26
C ALA A 505 -6.58 -6.71 -7.87
N THR A 506 -6.75 -6.18 -6.65
CA THR A 506 -6.04 -4.98 -6.20
C THR A 506 -4.52 -5.18 -6.17
N PRO A 507 -3.96 -6.28 -5.61
CA PRO A 507 -2.52 -6.54 -5.69
C PRO A 507 -1.97 -6.59 -7.12
N VAL A 508 -2.66 -7.20 -8.08
CA VAL A 508 -2.20 -7.26 -9.48
C VAL A 508 -2.24 -5.90 -10.14
N TYR A 509 -3.28 -5.10 -9.92
CA TYR A 509 -3.35 -3.75 -10.48
C TYR A 509 -2.27 -2.82 -9.92
N GLU A 510 -2.02 -2.87 -8.62
CA GLU A 510 -0.94 -2.09 -8.02
C GLU A 510 0.44 -2.52 -8.48
N ALA A 511 0.66 -3.83 -8.63
CA ALA A 511 1.88 -4.36 -9.22
C ALA A 511 2.04 -3.88 -10.68
N SER A 512 0.95 -3.78 -11.43
CA SER A 512 0.97 -3.28 -12.82
C SER A 512 1.30 -1.79 -12.89
N ARG A 513 0.73 -0.98 -11.99
CA ARG A 513 1.07 0.46 -11.88
C ARG A 513 2.53 0.65 -11.48
N LEU A 514 2.99 -0.07 -10.46
CA LEU A 514 4.40 -0.08 -10.06
C LEU A 514 5.31 -0.38 -11.25
N GLU A 515 4.98 -1.39 -12.05
CA GLU A 515 5.77 -1.71 -13.24
C GLU A 515 5.80 -0.56 -14.25
N GLN A 516 4.67 0.13 -14.48
CA GLN A 516 4.60 1.31 -15.35
C GLN A 516 5.48 2.45 -14.83
N ASP A 517 5.46 2.70 -13.52
CA ASP A 517 6.27 3.75 -12.91
C ASP A 517 7.76 3.42 -12.96
N LEU A 518 8.14 2.15 -12.74
CA LEU A 518 9.52 1.68 -12.91
C LEU A 518 9.99 1.81 -14.37
N LYS A 519 9.12 1.47 -15.33
CA LYS A 519 9.38 1.67 -16.77
C LYS A 519 9.58 3.16 -17.10
N ARG A 520 8.76 4.05 -16.54
CA ARG A 520 8.91 5.52 -16.67
C ARG A 520 10.23 6.01 -16.09
N ALA A 521 10.64 5.47 -14.94
CA ALA A 521 11.90 5.81 -14.27
C ALA A 521 13.14 5.20 -14.97
N GLY A 522 12.95 4.34 -15.98
CA GLY A 522 14.02 3.64 -16.69
C GLY A 522 14.67 2.53 -15.86
N ILE A 523 13.95 1.97 -14.88
CA ILE A 523 14.46 0.91 -14.00
C ILE A 523 14.03 -0.46 -14.55
N PRO A 524 14.97 -1.40 -14.71
CA PRO A 524 14.70 -2.71 -15.31
C PRO A 524 13.84 -3.59 -14.39
N THR A 525 12.68 -3.99 -14.90
CA THR A 525 11.78 -4.98 -14.30
C THR A 525 11.66 -6.18 -15.23
N LYS A 526 11.96 -7.39 -14.72
CA LYS A 526 11.85 -8.61 -15.52
C LYS A 526 10.88 -9.62 -14.90
N TRP A 527 10.95 -9.83 -13.59
CA TRP A 527 10.25 -10.94 -12.94
C TRP A 527 9.06 -10.49 -12.10
N TRP A 528 7.99 -11.27 -12.17
CA TRP A 528 6.87 -11.20 -11.23
C TRP A 528 6.84 -12.46 -10.35
N ALA A 529 6.57 -12.27 -9.06
CA ALA A 529 6.40 -13.36 -8.09
C ALA A 529 4.99 -13.30 -7.50
N ILE A 530 4.12 -14.23 -7.90
CA ILE A 530 2.80 -14.42 -7.31
C ILE A 530 2.96 -15.25 -6.05
N ASN A 531 2.83 -14.61 -4.90
CA ASN A 531 3.03 -15.25 -3.62
C ASN A 531 1.71 -15.77 -3.01
N GLN A 532 1.84 -16.71 -2.06
CA GLN A 532 0.73 -17.25 -1.25
C GLN A 532 -0.44 -17.81 -2.07
N SER A 533 -0.18 -18.43 -3.21
CA SER A 533 -1.23 -18.96 -4.08
C SER A 533 -1.88 -20.22 -3.50
N PHE A 534 -3.21 -20.20 -3.35
CA PHE A 534 -3.99 -21.40 -3.03
C PHE A 534 -4.10 -22.33 -4.24
N ALA A 535 -4.07 -21.80 -5.47
CA ALA A 535 -4.05 -22.61 -6.69
C ALA A 535 -2.82 -23.55 -6.75
N ALA A 536 -1.68 -23.12 -6.22
CA ALA A 536 -0.49 -23.95 -6.11
C ALA A 536 -0.38 -24.73 -4.78
N ALA A 537 -1.29 -24.55 -3.83
CA ALA A 537 -1.20 -25.14 -2.48
C ALA A 537 -1.74 -26.57 -2.37
N GLY A 538 -2.51 -27.05 -3.36
CA GLY A 538 -3.07 -28.41 -3.37
C GLY A 538 -4.18 -28.64 -2.33
N THR A 539 -4.94 -27.59 -1.99
CA THR A 539 -6.06 -27.68 -1.04
C THR A 539 -7.29 -28.34 -1.64
N THR A 540 -7.99 -29.10 -0.80
CA THR A 540 -9.28 -29.76 -1.05
C THR A 540 -10.42 -29.16 -0.22
N ASP A 541 -10.14 -28.19 0.66
CA ASP A 541 -11.17 -27.48 1.39
C ASP A 541 -12.09 -26.72 0.41
N PRO A 542 -13.42 -26.83 0.49
CA PRO A 542 -14.31 -26.25 -0.53
C PRO A 542 -14.22 -24.71 -0.61
N VAL A 543 -13.93 -24.02 0.50
CA VAL A 543 -13.80 -22.56 0.49
C VAL A 543 -12.46 -22.17 -0.14
N LEU A 544 -11.38 -22.83 0.25
CA LEU A 544 -10.05 -22.56 -0.29
C LEU A 544 -9.90 -23.04 -1.75
N SER A 545 -10.59 -24.10 -2.16
CA SER A 545 -10.68 -24.55 -3.55
C SER A 545 -11.39 -23.51 -4.42
N GLY A 546 -12.48 -22.91 -3.92
CA GLY A 546 -13.11 -21.76 -4.57
C GLY A 546 -12.15 -20.58 -4.73
N ARG A 547 -11.38 -20.26 -3.67
CA ARG A 547 -10.33 -19.23 -3.73
C ARG A 547 -9.26 -19.56 -4.77
N ALA A 548 -8.75 -20.79 -4.77
CA ALA A 548 -7.78 -21.28 -5.75
C ALA A 548 -8.29 -21.12 -7.18
N HIS A 549 -9.56 -21.42 -7.44
CA HIS A 549 -10.16 -21.22 -8.76
C HIS A 549 -10.25 -19.73 -9.11
N ALA A 550 -10.61 -18.89 -8.14
CA ALA A 550 -10.68 -17.44 -8.28
C ALA A 550 -9.31 -16.78 -8.49
N GLU A 551 -8.19 -17.45 -8.24
CA GLU A 551 -6.84 -16.95 -8.53
C GLU A 551 -6.46 -17.10 -10.02
N LEU A 552 -7.05 -18.08 -10.73
CA LEU A 552 -6.62 -18.46 -12.08
C LEU A 552 -6.67 -17.30 -13.09
N ASN A 553 -7.71 -16.48 -13.05
CA ASN A 553 -7.84 -15.32 -13.93
C ASN A 553 -6.73 -14.27 -13.67
N TRP A 554 -6.35 -14.08 -12.41
CA TRP A 554 -5.29 -13.14 -12.01
C TRP A 554 -3.91 -13.68 -12.32
N ILE A 555 -3.69 -14.99 -12.12
CA ILE A 555 -2.47 -15.68 -12.55
C ILE A 555 -2.28 -15.49 -14.05
N GLN A 556 -3.30 -15.79 -14.85
CA GLN A 556 -3.23 -15.64 -16.30
C GLN A 556 -2.95 -14.18 -16.72
N LYS A 557 -3.55 -13.20 -16.02
CA LYS A 557 -3.29 -11.77 -16.28
C LYS A 557 -1.83 -11.40 -16.01
N VAL A 558 -1.26 -11.90 -14.92
CA VAL A 558 0.16 -11.68 -14.60
C VAL A 558 1.07 -12.39 -15.61
N GLU A 559 0.76 -13.62 -16.01
CA GLU A 559 1.53 -14.35 -17.04
C GLU A 559 1.60 -13.57 -18.36
N GLN A 560 0.48 -12.98 -18.78
CA GLN A 560 0.41 -12.15 -19.98
C GLN A 560 1.25 -10.88 -19.85
N ASN A 561 1.24 -10.23 -18.69
CA ASN A 561 2.02 -9.02 -18.45
C ASN A 561 3.53 -9.28 -18.33
N ALA A 562 3.91 -10.40 -17.70
CA ALA A 562 5.30 -10.73 -17.41
C ALA A 562 6.03 -11.45 -18.57
N GLU A 563 5.36 -11.67 -19.71
CA GLU A 563 5.92 -12.35 -20.89
C GLU A 563 6.60 -13.70 -20.54
N GLY A 564 6.01 -14.46 -19.60
CA GLY A 564 6.54 -15.74 -19.13
C GLY A 564 7.58 -15.68 -18.00
N HIS A 565 8.00 -14.50 -17.55
CA HIS A 565 8.88 -14.31 -16.39
C HIS A 565 8.09 -14.19 -15.09
N VAL A 566 7.33 -15.25 -14.79
CA VAL A 566 6.46 -15.32 -13.62
C VAL A 566 6.81 -16.56 -12.79
N VAL A 567 6.82 -16.41 -11.47
CA VAL A 567 6.91 -17.54 -10.54
C VAL A 567 5.68 -17.55 -9.65
N ILE A 568 5.21 -18.75 -9.30
CA ILE A 568 4.13 -18.93 -8.32
C ILE A 568 4.68 -19.62 -7.09
N ILE A 569 4.51 -18.98 -5.94
CA ILE A 569 4.87 -19.51 -4.64
C ILE A 569 3.58 -19.99 -3.96
N PRO A 570 3.46 -21.29 -3.62
CA PRO A 570 2.26 -21.82 -2.98
C PRO A 570 2.08 -21.25 -1.57
N TRP A 571 0.83 -21.14 -1.15
CA TRP A 571 0.53 -20.91 0.26
C TRP A 571 1.10 -22.04 1.12
N LYS A 572 1.84 -21.70 2.17
CA LYS A 572 2.44 -22.67 3.11
C LYS A 572 1.82 -22.54 4.51
N SER A 573 1.68 -23.68 5.18
CA SER A 573 1.14 -23.81 6.53
C SER A 573 1.96 -23.08 7.59
N ASN A 574 3.29 -23.17 7.50
CA ASN A 574 4.22 -22.50 8.38
C ASN A 574 4.71 -21.19 7.77
N GLU A 575 4.89 -20.16 8.60
CA GLU A 575 5.62 -18.95 8.19
C GLU A 575 7.03 -19.34 7.76
N VAL A 576 7.41 -18.95 6.54
CA VAL A 576 8.72 -19.25 5.97
C VAL A 576 9.73 -18.28 6.59
N THR A 577 10.20 -18.62 7.78
CA THR A 577 11.11 -17.78 8.59
C THR A 577 12.41 -18.49 8.94
N GLY A 578 12.54 -19.80 8.70
CA GLY A 578 13.80 -20.52 8.91
C GLY A 578 14.65 -20.59 7.64
N TYR A 579 15.98 -20.53 7.78
CA TYR A 579 16.94 -20.72 6.69
C TYR A 579 16.64 -21.96 5.85
N GLU A 580 16.43 -23.12 6.48
CA GLU A 580 16.11 -24.39 5.79
C GLU A 580 14.79 -24.33 5.01
N GLN A 581 13.79 -23.59 5.49
CA GLN A 581 12.51 -23.44 4.80
C GLN A 581 12.64 -22.51 3.59
N LEU A 582 13.47 -21.47 3.69
CA LEU A 582 13.81 -20.57 2.58
C LEU A 582 14.67 -21.28 1.52
N LYS A 583 15.58 -22.15 1.97
CA LYS A 583 16.33 -23.08 1.14
C LYS A 583 15.40 -24.02 0.38
N GLU A 584 14.48 -24.69 1.06
CA GLU A 584 13.51 -25.53 0.35
C GLU A 584 12.67 -24.73 -0.68
N LEU A 585 12.31 -23.48 -0.36
CA LEU A 585 11.58 -22.61 -1.26
C LEU A 585 12.39 -22.20 -2.51
N SER A 586 13.71 -22.04 -2.39
CA SER A 586 14.60 -21.59 -3.48
C SER A 586 15.07 -22.68 -4.43
N TRP A 587 14.92 -23.98 -4.07
CA TRP A 587 15.35 -25.11 -4.90
C TRP A 587 14.25 -26.00 -5.46
N ARG A 588 12.99 -25.83 -5.03
CA ARG A 588 11.91 -26.67 -5.58
C ARG A 588 11.71 -26.35 -7.07
N LYS A 589 11.97 -27.36 -7.92
CA LYS A 589 11.42 -27.38 -9.29
C LYS A 589 9.90 -27.31 -9.20
N ALA A 590 9.27 -26.64 -10.16
CA ALA A 590 7.81 -26.64 -10.30
C ALA A 590 7.35 -28.06 -10.67
N THR A 591 7.22 -28.94 -9.69
CA THR A 591 6.66 -30.28 -9.88
C THR A 591 5.24 -30.26 -9.36
N ALA A 592 4.31 -30.52 -10.28
CA ALA A 592 2.95 -30.93 -10.02
C ALA A 592 2.89 -31.86 -8.81
N ALA A 593 2.00 -31.56 -7.87
CA ALA A 593 1.74 -32.39 -6.71
C ALA A 593 1.30 -33.80 -7.13
N ARG A 594 2.24 -34.74 -7.18
CA ARG A 594 2.02 -36.19 -7.09
C ARG A 594 3.25 -36.85 -6.50
N GLU A 595 3.17 -37.15 -5.20
CA GLU A 595 3.57 -38.44 -4.63
C GLU A 595 2.73 -38.72 -3.39
#